data_AF-A0A2U1KH55-F1
#
_entry.id   AF-A0A2U1KH55-F1
#
_cell.length_a   1.000
_cell.length_b   1.000
_cell.length_c   1.000
_cell.angle_alpha   90.00
_cell.angle_beta   90.00
_cell.angle_gamma   90.00
#
_symmetry.space_group_name_H-M   'P 1'
#
loop_
_entity.id
_entity.type
_entity.pdbx_description
1 polymer ?
#
loop_
_entity_poly.entity_id
_entity_poly.type
_entity_poly.pdbx_seq_one_letter_code
_entity_poly.pdbx_strand_id
1 'polypeptide(L)'
;MGKLVIKHLVVKGCTKMVVVNRTEEKVNAAREECKNVEIVYQPFSNLMSCASEADVIFTCTASETPLFLQEQVSTFPLLTSQNGSQSRRMFVDISVPKNVESSVSDVEATRVCNVDDLKEVVEANKEDRLRKAAEAQLIISEEVQEFEAWKDTLETVPTLKKLRAYAERIRSSEFKKCITKMGDLTKKSL
;
A
#
# COMPACT_ATOMS: atom_id res chain seq x y z
N MET A 1 0.92 4.61 -6.39
CA MET A 1 0.61 3.82 -7.60
C MET A 1 0.87 4.57 -8.91
N GLY A 2 0.32 5.77 -9.13
CA GLY A 2 0.47 6.50 -10.42
C GLY A 2 1.90 6.69 -10.94
N LYS A 3 2.86 7.01 -10.08
CA LYS A 3 4.29 7.11 -10.46
C LYS A 3 4.85 5.81 -11.07
N LEU A 4 4.40 4.65 -10.59
CA LEU A 4 4.86 3.36 -11.09
C LEU A 4 4.28 3.08 -12.49
N VAL A 5 3.00 3.43 -12.69
CA VAL A 5 2.35 3.36 -14.02
C VAL A 5 3.11 4.21 -15.03
N ILE A 6 3.45 5.45 -14.67
CA ILE A 6 4.25 6.35 -15.52
C ILE A 6 5.57 5.67 -15.90
N LYS A 7 6.33 5.14 -14.94
CA LYS A 7 7.60 4.45 -15.21
C LYS A 7 7.43 3.25 -16.16
N HIS A 8 6.42 2.43 -15.93
CA HIS A 8 6.16 1.27 -16.79
C HIS A 8 5.76 1.68 -18.21
N LEU A 9 4.93 2.71 -18.37
CA LEU A 9 4.58 3.25 -19.68
C LEU A 9 5.80 3.77 -20.43
N VAL A 10 6.70 4.47 -19.74
CA VAL A 10 7.96 4.95 -20.31
C VAL A 10 8.83 3.80 -20.79
N VAL A 11 9.00 2.75 -19.96
CA VAL A 11 9.77 1.54 -20.36
C VAL A 11 9.14 0.82 -21.57
N LYS A 12 7.82 0.91 -21.72
CA LYS A 12 7.09 0.35 -22.87
C LYS A 12 7.07 1.28 -24.10
N GLY A 13 7.77 2.41 -24.06
CA GLY A 13 7.95 3.31 -25.21
C GLY A 13 6.94 4.44 -25.34
N CYS A 14 6.15 4.73 -24.29
CA CYS A 14 5.26 5.89 -24.28
C CYS A 14 6.08 7.20 -24.24
N THR A 15 5.89 8.07 -25.23
CA THR A 15 6.63 9.34 -25.39
C THR A 15 5.85 10.56 -24.93
N LYS A 16 4.53 10.46 -24.77
CA LYS A 16 3.67 11.54 -24.28
C LYS A 16 2.53 11.00 -23.44
N MET A 17 2.27 11.64 -22.29
CA MET A 17 1.12 11.32 -21.44
C MET A 17 0.60 12.56 -20.71
N VAL A 18 -0.71 12.55 -20.42
CA VAL A 18 -1.37 13.55 -19.58
C VAL A 18 -1.57 12.96 -18.19
N VAL A 19 -1.15 13.69 -17.16
CA VAL A 19 -1.28 13.30 -15.76
C VAL A 19 -2.20 14.29 -15.05
N VAL A 20 -3.40 13.81 -14.74
CA VAL A 20 -4.38 14.56 -13.96
C VAL A 20 -4.13 14.31 -12.48
N ASN A 21 -3.85 15.37 -11.70
CA ASN A 21 -3.60 15.24 -10.27
C ASN A 21 -4.08 16.46 -9.48
N ARG A 22 -4.26 16.31 -8.16
CA ARG A 22 -4.59 17.43 -7.26
C ARG A 22 -3.37 18.28 -6.88
N THR A 23 -2.17 17.71 -6.96
CA THR A 23 -0.91 18.33 -6.52
C THR A 23 0.07 18.31 -7.69
N GLU A 24 0.41 19.49 -8.20
CA GLU A 24 1.31 19.64 -9.36
C GLU A 24 2.74 19.19 -9.03
N GLU A 25 3.21 19.45 -7.81
CA GLU A 25 4.55 19.11 -7.35
C GLU A 25 4.84 17.62 -7.47
N LYS A 26 3.83 16.76 -7.23
CA LYS A 26 3.96 15.30 -7.39
C LYS A 26 4.17 14.89 -8.85
N VAL A 27 3.59 15.64 -9.79
CA VAL A 27 3.76 15.40 -11.23
C VAL A 27 5.12 15.92 -11.69
N ASN A 28 5.54 17.08 -11.20
CA ASN A 28 6.87 17.63 -11.47
C ASN A 28 7.97 16.69 -10.97
N ALA A 29 7.83 16.10 -9.78
CA ALA A 29 8.75 15.08 -9.29
C ALA A 29 8.84 13.84 -10.19
N ALA A 30 7.71 13.38 -10.76
CA ALA A 30 7.70 12.28 -11.71
C ALA A 30 8.37 12.66 -13.05
N ARG A 31 8.20 13.91 -13.49
CA ARG A 31 8.85 14.47 -14.69
C ARG A 31 10.37 14.51 -14.56
N GLU A 32 10.90 14.92 -13.41
CA GLU A 32 12.35 14.94 -13.16
C GLU A 32 12.98 13.54 -13.21
N GLU A 33 12.25 12.51 -12.77
CA GLU A 33 12.73 11.12 -12.84
C GLU A 33 12.60 10.50 -14.24
N CYS A 34 11.69 11.03 -15.07
CA CYS A 34 11.37 10.47 -16.39
C CYS A 34 11.63 11.52 -17.50
N LYS A 35 12.89 11.89 -17.71
CA LYS A 35 13.28 12.99 -18.62
C LYS A 35 13.03 12.74 -20.11
N ASN A 36 12.83 11.48 -20.50
CA ASN A 36 12.68 11.07 -21.91
C ASN A 36 11.22 11.07 -22.40
N VAL A 37 10.27 11.59 -21.61
CA VAL A 37 8.84 11.56 -21.91
C VAL A 37 8.20 12.92 -21.65
N GLU A 38 7.27 13.33 -22.51
CA GLU A 38 6.45 14.52 -22.31
C GLU A 38 5.33 14.20 -21.31
N ILE A 39 5.46 14.68 -20.07
CA ILE A 39 4.42 14.57 -19.03
C ILE A 39 3.71 15.92 -18.91
N VAL A 40 2.46 15.99 -19.37
CA VAL A 40 1.62 17.19 -19.27
C VAL A 40 0.78 17.12 -18.01
N TYR A 41 0.94 18.09 -17.10
CA TYR A 41 0.11 18.20 -15.91
C TYR A 41 -1.25 18.80 -16.27
N GLN A 42 -2.32 18.24 -15.70
CA GLN A 42 -3.65 18.84 -15.73
C GLN A 42 -4.26 18.84 -14.32
N PRO A 43 -4.93 19.92 -13.90
CA PRO A 43 -5.60 19.97 -12.61
C PRO A 43 -6.77 18.98 -12.59
N PHE A 44 -7.13 18.51 -11.40
CA PHE A 44 -8.22 17.55 -11.21
C PHE A 44 -9.59 18.05 -11.75
N SER A 45 -9.80 19.37 -11.83
CA SER A 45 -10.99 19.96 -12.47
C SER A 45 -11.15 19.58 -13.94
N ASN A 46 -10.05 19.28 -14.63
CA ASN A 46 -10.02 18.94 -16.06
C ASN A 46 -10.09 17.43 -16.28
N LEU A 47 -10.39 16.63 -15.24
CA LEU A 47 -10.43 15.17 -15.34
C LEU A 47 -11.31 14.67 -16.49
N MET A 48 -12.52 15.20 -16.61
CA MET A 48 -13.50 14.73 -17.61
C MET A 48 -13.10 15.12 -19.03
N SER A 49 -12.58 16.34 -19.23
CA SER A 49 -12.10 16.78 -20.54
C SER A 49 -10.87 16.01 -20.99
N CYS A 50 -9.93 15.72 -20.07
CA CYS A 50 -8.77 14.91 -20.40
C CYS A 50 -9.17 13.45 -20.69
N ALA A 51 -10.14 12.90 -19.96
CA ALA A 51 -10.61 11.54 -20.18
C ALA A 51 -11.37 11.38 -21.51
N SER A 52 -12.11 12.42 -21.95
CA SER A 52 -12.83 12.39 -23.23
C SER A 52 -11.89 12.44 -24.43
N GLU A 53 -10.69 13.02 -24.30
CA GLU A 53 -9.68 13.07 -25.36
C GLU A 53 -8.74 11.85 -25.39
N ALA A 54 -8.73 11.04 -24.33
CA ALA A 54 -7.81 9.91 -24.19
C ALA A 54 -8.40 8.59 -24.71
N ASP A 55 -7.56 7.79 -25.38
CA ASP A 55 -7.89 6.41 -25.77
C ASP A 55 -7.81 5.43 -24.58
N VAL A 56 -6.83 5.63 -23.68
CA VAL A 56 -6.59 4.77 -22.51
C VAL A 56 -6.44 5.65 -21.27
N ILE A 57 -7.25 5.37 -20.25
CA ILE A 57 -7.28 6.09 -18.97
C ILE A 57 -6.85 5.15 -17.86
N PHE A 58 -5.81 5.53 -17.12
CA PHE A 58 -5.40 4.83 -15.91
C PHE A 58 -5.94 5.55 -14.68
N THR A 59 -6.70 4.86 -13.84
CA THR A 59 -7.18 5.40 -12.57
C THR A 59 -6.42 4.76 -11.40
N CYS A 60 -5.87 5.61 -10.54
CA CYS A 60 -5.02 5.18 -9.43
C CYS A 60 -5.08 6.14 -8.22
N THR A 61 -6.28 6.65 -7.93
CA THR A 61 -6.52 7.62 -6.85
C THR A 61 -6.99 6.92 -5.56
N ALA A 62 -6.99 7.67 -4.46
CA ALA A 62 -7.53 7.24 -3.17
C ALA A 62 -8.98 7.70 -2.94
N SER A 63 -9.75 7.93 -4.02
CA SER A 63 -11.16 8.28 -3.90
C SER A 63 -11.97 7.13 -3.31
N GLU A 64 -12.85 7.43 -2.37
CA GLU A 64 -13.79 6.45 -1.80
C GLU A 64 -14.99 6.19 -2.72
N THR A 65 -15.33 7.19 -3.55
CA THR A 65 -16.41 7.10 -4.55
C THR A 65 -15.83 6.97 -5.96
N PRO A 66 -16.54 6.30 -6.89
CA PRO A 66 -16.16 6.29 -8.29
C PRO A 66 -16.05 7.70 -8.87
N LEU A 67 -15.00 7.93 -9.65
CA LEU A 67 -14.75 9.17 -10.38
C LEU A 67 -15.43 9.19 -11.75
N PHE A 68 -15.62 8.02 -12.35
CA PHE A 68 -16.28 7.85 -13.63
C PHE A 68 -17.56 7.05 -13.45
N LEU A 69 -18.69 7.72 -13.69
CA LEU A 69 -20.01 7.12 -13.70
C LEU A 69 -20.49 6.88 -15.14
N GLN A 70 -21.36 5.89 -15.33
CA GLN A 70 -21.88 5.53 -16.65
C GLN A 70 -22.49 6.74 -17.39
N GLU A 71 -23.31 7.54 -16.70
CA GLU A 71 -23.97 8.71 -17.27
C GLU A 71 -22.97 9.71 -17.87
N GLN A 72 -21.87 9.94 -17.16
CA GLN A 72 -20.87 10.90 -17.59
C GLN A 72 -20.05 10.37 -18.77
N VAL A 73 -19.64 9.10 -18.70
CA VAL A 73 -18.84 8.47 -19.76
C VAL A 73 -19.65 8.29 -21.05
N SER A 74 -20.97 8.11 -20.94
CA SER A 74 -21.86 8.02 -22.10
C SER A 74 -21.93 9.32 -22.92
N THR A 75 -21.55 10.46 -22.34
CA THR A 75 -21.47 11.74 -23.05
C THR A 75 -20.16 11.93 -23.83
N PHE A 76 -19.19 11.04 -23.67
CA PHE A 76 -17.90 11.20 -24.30
C PHE A 76 -18.00 11.01 -25.82
N PRO A 77 -17.21 11.77 -26.60
CA PRO A 77 -17.17 11.61 -28.04
C PRO A 77 -16.65 10.21 -28.39
N LEU A 78 -17.19 9.66 -29.47
CA LEU A 78 -16.71 8.43 -30.08
C LEU A 78 -15.31 8.65 -30.62
N LEU A 79 -14.40 7.74 -30.28
CA LEU A 79 -13.03 7.77 -30.79
C LEU A 79 -12.98 7.03 -32.12
N THR A 80 -12.31 7.63 -33.10
CA THR A 80 -12.08 6.99 -34.39
C THR A 80 -10.63 6.54 -34.44
N SER A 81 -10.40 5.25 -34.68
CA SER A 81 -9.06 4.71 -34.84
C SER A 81 -8.44 5.14 -36.17
N GLN A 82 -7.11 5.06 -36.29
CA GLN A 82 -6.35 5.36 -37.50
C GLN A 82 -6.79 4.54 -38.74
N ASN A 83 -7.45 3.40 -38.52
CA ASN A 83 -8.00 2.54 -39.57
C ASN A 83 -9.48 2.84 -39.91
N GLY A 84 -10.06 3.93 -39.38
CA GLY A 84 -11.45 4.32 -39.60
C GLY A 84 -12.49 3.51 -38.83
N SER A 85 -12.07 2.55 -38.00
CA SER A 85 -12.96 1.79 -37.12
C SER A 85 -13.24 2.55 -35.82
N GLN A 86 -14.41 2.32 -35.22
CA GLN A 86 -14.70 2.86 -33.89
C GLN A 86 -13.76 2.25 -32.86
N SER A 87 -12.98 3.11 -32.20
CA SER A 87 -12.09 2.71 -31.12
C SER A 87 -12.85 2.72 -29.80
N ARG A 88 -12.65 1.69 -28.97
CA ARG A 88 -13.19 1.64 -27.62
C ARG A 88 -12.21 2.29 -26.65
N ARG A 89 -12.70 3.24 -25.86
CA ARG A 89 -11.94 3.87 -24.78
C ARG A 89 -11.71 2.87 -23.66
N MET A 90 -10.46 2.67 -23.27
CA MET A 90 -10.09 1.71 -22.24
C MET A 90 -9.87 2.40 -20.90
N PHE A 91 -10.56 1.95 -19.87
CA PHE A 91 -10.31 2.30 -18.48
C PHE A 91 -9.54 1.18 -17.81
N VAL A 92 -8.38 1.50 -17.24
CA VAL A 92 -7.56 0.59 -16.45
C VAL A 92 -7.58 1.09 -15.01
N ASP A 93 -8.43 0.48 -14.20
CA ASP A 93 -8.64 0.83 -12.80
C ASP A 93 -7.79 0.00 -11.87
N ILE A 94 -6.75 0.63 -11.32
CA ILE A 94 -5.84 0.01 -10.36
C ILE A 94 -6.07 0.49 -8.93
N SER A 95 -7.23 1.09 -8.65
CA SER A 95 -7.61 1.57 -7.33
C SER A 95 -8.54 0.62 -6.56
N VAL A 96 -8.39 0.63 -5.24
CA VAL A 96 -9.32 -0.01 -4.29
C VAL A 96 -9.55 1.00 -3.15
N PRO A 97 -10.77 1.56 -2.99
CA PRO A 97 -12.00 1.35 -3.76
C PRO A 97 -11.91 1.74 -5.25
N LYS A 98 -12.78 1.15 -6.08
CA LYS A 98 -12.78 1.37 -7.55
C LYS A 98 -13.08 2.82 -7.88
N ASN A 99 -12.31 3.38 -8.81
CA ASN A 99 -12.52 4.73 -9.35
C ASN A 99 -13.44 4.73 -10.58
N VAL A 100 -13.68 3.59 -11.19
CA VAL A 100 -14.60 3.45 -12.33
C VAL A 100 -15.78 2.59 -11.89
N GLU A 101 -16.99 3.12 -12.10
CA GLU A 101 -18.22 2.39 -11.81
C GLU A 101 -18.37 1.17 -12.74
N SER A 102 -18.85 0.04 -12.22
CA SER A 102 -18.96 -1.21 -12.99
C SER A 102 -19.83 -1.07 -14.25
N SER A 103 -20.90 -0.27 -14.18
CA SER A 103 -21.83 -0.01 -15.30
C SER A 103 -21.20 0.80 -16.44
N VAL A 104 -20.02 1.41 -16.25
CA VAL A 104 -19.27 2.04 -17.35
C VAL A 104 -18.92 1.01 -18.43
N SER A 105 -18.77 -0.27 -18.07
CA SER A 105 -18.50 -1.35 -19.03
C SER A 105 -19.68 -1.67 -19.96
N ASP A 106 -20.90 -1.23 -19.63
CA ASP A 106 -22.08 -1.40 -20.47
C ASP A 106 -22.16 -0.36 -21.60
N VAL A 107 -21.30 0.67 -21.57
CA VAL A 107 -21.20 1.68 -22.64
C VAL A 107 -20.47 1.06 -23.83
N GLU A 108 -21.13 0.96 -24.98
CA GLU A 108 -20.62 0.23 -26.16
C GLU A 108 -19.22 0.66 -26.63
N ALA A 109 -18.91 1.95 -26.45
CA ALA A 109 -17.64 2.57 -26.84
C ALA A 109 -16.55 2.50 -25.75
N THR A 110 -16.72 1.70 -24.70
CA THR A 110 -15.75 1.61 -23.59
C THR A 110 -15.33 0.16 -23.32
N ARG A 111 -14.24 0.02 -22.57
CA ARG A 111 -13.83 -1.23 -21.93
C ARG A 111 -13.25 -0.90 -20.57
N VAL A 112 -13.67 -1.61 -19.53
CA VAL A 112 -13.11 -1.45 -18.18
C VAL A 112 -12.30 -2.69 -17.84
N CYS A 113 -11.11 -2.48 -17.29
CA CYS A 113 -10.21 -3.50 -16.78
C CYS A 113 -9.80 -3.08 -15.37
N ASN A 114 -9.93 -3.98 -14.40
CA ASN A 114 -9.57 -3.72 -13.01
C ASN A 114 -8.40 -4.63 -12.55
N VAL A 115 -7.95 -4.45 -11.30
CA VAL A 115 -6.84 -5.23 -10.71
C VAL A 115 -7.09 -6.75 -10.74
N ASP A 116 -8.34 -7.20 -10.62
CA ASP A 116 -8.65 -8.63 -10.67
C ASP A 116 -8.50 -9.20 -12.09
N ASP A 117 -8.86 -8.41 -13.12
CA ASP A 117 -8.72 -8.79 -14.53
C ASP A 117 -7.24 -8.83 -14.97
N LEU A 118 -6.38 -8.07 -14.29
CA LEU A 118 -4.93 -8.07 -14.52
C LEU A 118 -4.23 -9.37 -14.07
N LYS A 119 -4.90 -10.25 -13.31
CA LYS A 119 -4.34 -11.53 -12.83
C LYS A 119 -4.11 -12.54 -13.96
N GLU A 120 -4.90 -12.49 -15.04
CA GLU A 120 -4.79 -13.45 -16.16
C GLU A 120 -3.52 -13.25 -17.00
N VAL A 121 -2.86 -12.09 -16.93
CA VAL A 121 -1.69 -11.76 -17.76
C VAL A 121 -0.36 -12.21 -17.13
N VAL A 122 -0.37 -12.80 -15.92
CA VAL A 122 0.84 -13.05 -15.12
C VAL A 122 1.42 -14.48 -15.28
N GLU A 123 0.96 -15.26 -16.26
CA GLU A 123 1.47 -16.64 -16.44
C GLU A 123 2.92 -16.72 -16.94
N ALA A 124 3.50 -15.64 -17.46
CA ALA A 124 4.88 -15.64 -17.96
C ALA A 124 5.98 -15.59 -16.87
N ASN A 125 5.65 -15.37 -15.59
CA ASN A 125 6.63 -15.25 -14.49
C ASN A 125 6.37 -16.24 -13.33
N LYS A 126 5.58 -17.28 -13.57
CA LYS A 126 5.11 -18.18 -12.52
C LYS A 126 6.23 -18.96 -11.84
N GLU A 127 7.18 -19.52 -12.60
CA GLU A 127 8.29 -20.30 -12.04
C GLU A 127 9.23 -19.44 -11.17
N ASP A 128 9.62 -18.27 -11.66
CA ASP A 128 10.45 -17.33 -10.90
C ASP A 128 9.74 -16.84 -9.63
N ARG A 129 8.42 -16.65 -9.70
CA ARG A 129 7.60 -16.29 -8.54
C ARG A 129 7.50 -17.43 -7.54
N LEU A 130 7.32 -18.67 -8.01
CA LEU A 130 7.27 -19.86 -7.15
C LEU A 130 8.61 -20.08 -6.43
N ARG A 131 9.73 -19.93 -7.14
CA ARG A 131 11.07 -20.03 -6.52
C ARG A 131 11.26 -18.96 -5.44
N LYS A 132 10.99 -17.69 -5.73
CA LYS A 132 11.09 -16.61 -4.75
C LYS A 132 10.11 -16.76 -3.59
N ALA A 133 8.92 -17.30 -3.85
CA ALA A 133 7.95 -17.61 -2.80
C ALA A 133 8.44 -18.73 -1.87
N ALA A 134 9.08 -19.76 -2.41
CA ALA A 134 9.68 -20.83 -1.62
C ALA A 134 10.83 -20.31 -0.73
N GLU A 135 11.71 -19.47 -1.28
CA GLU A 135 12.77 -18.79 -0.51
C GLU A 135 12.18 -17.92 0.60
N ALA A 136 11.15 -17.12 0.30
CA ALA A 136 10.47 -16.30 1.30
C ALA A 136 9.77 -17.14 2.38
N GLN A 137 9.23 -18.31 2.03
CA GLN A 137 8.56 -19.20 2.98
C GLN A 137 9.53 -19.78 4.03
N LEU A 138 10.78 -20.03 3.65
CA LEU A 138 11.82 -20.44 4.60
C LEU A 138 12.06 -19.36 5.65
N ILE A 139 12.28 -18.12 5.19
CA ILE A 139 12.48 -16.96 6.08
C ILE A 139 11.29 -16.79 7.02
N ILE A 140 10.05 -16.85 6.49
CA ILE A 140 8.84 -16.73 7.31
C ILE A 140 8.78 -17.83 8.38
N SER A 141 9.14 -19.06 8.02
CA SER A 141 9.08 -20.19 8.96
C SER A 141 10.10 -20.05 10.09
N GLU A 142 11.31 -19.57 9.79
CA GLU A 142 12.36 -19.29 10.77
C GLU A 142 11.93 -18.17 11.73
N GLU A 143 11.44 -17.05 11.19
CA GLU A 143 10.97 -15.90 11.98
C GLU A 143 9.76 -16.24 12.84
N VAL A 144 8.84 -17.09 12.35
CA VAL A 144 7.70 -17.56 13.14
C VAL A 144 8.17 -18.41 14.32
N GLN A 145 9.15 -19.30 14.11
CA GLN A 145 9.71 -20.10 15.21
C GLN A 145 10.42 -19.23 16.25
N GLU A 146 11.20 -18.25 15.82
CA GLU A 146 11.88 -17.32 16.72
C GLU A 146 10.86 -16.47 17.50
N PHE A 147 9.81 -16.00 16.83
CA PHE A 147 8.72 -15.26 17.45
C PHE A 147 7.95 -16.10 18.48
N GLU A 148 7.62 -17.35 18.17
CA GLU A 148 6.96 -18.27 19.11
C GLU A 148 7.84 -18.54 20.32
N ALA A 149 9.11 -18.85 20.11
CA ALA A 149 10.06 -19.06 21.20
C ALA A 149 10.18 -17.81 22.09
N TRP A 150 10.26 -16.61 21.49
CA TRP A 150 10.25 -15.35 22.22
C TRP A 150 8.95 -15.15 23.00
N LYS A 151 7.79 -15.40 22.38
CA LYS A 151 6.47 -15.28 23.02
C LYS A 151 6.36 -16.19 24.24
N ASP A 152 6.83 -17.43 24.15
CA ASP A 152 6.81 -18.38 25.27
C ASP A 152 7.66 -17.88 26.45
N THR A 153 8.76 -17.16 26.20
CA THR A 153 9.53 -16.54 27.29
C THR A 153 8.71 -15.53 28.10
N LEU A 154 7.74 -14.85 27.49
CA LEU A 154 6.89 -13.87 28.17
C LEU A 154 5.98 -14.52 29.21
N GLU A 155 5.61 -15.79 29.06
CA GLU A 155 4.81 -16.53 30.04
C GLU A 155 5.54 -16.74 31.37
N THR A 156 6.88 -16.67 31.36
CA THR A 156 7.70 -16.82 32.58
C THR A 156 7.79 -15.53 33.39
N VAL A 157 7.48 -14.37 32.80
CA VAL A 157 7.60 -13.04 33.42
C VAL A 157 6.73 -12.89 34.68
N PRO A 158 5.45 -13.32 34.72
CA PRO A 158 4.64 -13.28 35.93
C PRO A 158 5.22 -14.11 37.08
N THR A 159 5.80 -15.27 36.78
CA THR A 159 6.42 -16.15 37.77
C THR A 159 7.68 -15.50 38.36
N LEU A 160 8.52 -14.89 37.53
CA LEU A 160 9.69 -14.15 37.99
C LEU A 160 9.30 -12.97 38.90
N LYS A 161 8.21 -12.26 38.56
CA LYS A 161 7.67 -11.18 39.38
C LYS A 161 7.21 -11.68 40.76
N LYS A 162 6.51 -12.83 40.81
CA LYS A 162 6.10 -13.46 42.07
C LYS A 162 7.31 -13.87 42.93
N LEU A 163 8.34 -14.44 42.32
CA LEU A 163 9.57 -14.84 43.02
C LEU A 163 10.28 -13.64 43.65
N ARG A 164 10.45 -12.54 42.90
CA ARG A 164 11.05 -11.30 43.41
C ARG A 164 10.23 -10.71 44.57
N ALA A 165 8.90 -10.68 44.45
CA ALA A 165 8.03 -10.20 45.52
C ALA A 165 8.13 -11.07 46.79
N TYR A 166 8.24 -12.39 46.63
CA TYR A 166 8.43 -13.31 47.75
C TYR A 166 9.77 -13.09 48.46
N ALA A 167 10.86 -12.98 47.69
CA ALA A 167 12.19 -12.68 48.23
C ALA A 167 12.22 -11.33 48.98
N GLU A 168 11.57 -10.31 48.42
CA GLU A 168 11.50 -8.97 49.04
C GLU A 168 10.70 -8.97 50.34
N ARG A 169 9.65 -9.81 50.44
CA ARG A 169 8.89 -10.01 51.67
C ARG A 169 9.75 -10.64 52.77
N ILE A 170 10.57 -11.65 52.44
CA ILE A 170 11.51 -12.27 53.39
C ILE A 170 12.53 -11.23 53.83
N ARG A 171 13.18 -10.54 52.88
CA ARG A 171 14.18 -9.50 53.15
C ARG A 171 13.63 -8.45 54.11
N SER A 172 12.44 -7.94 53.83
CA SER A 172 11.77 -6.92 54.65
C SER A 172 11.43 -7.44 56.06
N SER A 173 10.99 -8.70 56.19
CA SER A 173 10.68 -9.31 57.48
C SER A 173 11.94 -9.47 58.34
N GLU A 174 13.00 -10.05 57.78
CA GLU A 174 14.27 -10.26 58.49
C GLU A 174 14.96 -8.94 58.82
N PHE A 175 14.90 -7.95 57.91
CA PHE A 175 15.44 -6.61 58.16
C PHE A 175 14.73 -5.92 59.34
N LYS A 176 13.39 -6.00 59.41
CA LYS A 176 12.63 -5.48 60.56
C LYS A 176 13.03 -6.17 61.86
N LYS A 177 13.11 -7.51 61.87
CA LYS A 177 13.55 -8.28 63.06
C LYS A 177 14.94 -7.87 63.51
N CYS A 178 15.86 -7.65 62.56
CA CYS A 178 17.22 -7.22 62.83
C CYS A 178 17.26 -5.81 63.45
N ILE A 179 16.57 -4.84 62.86
CA ILE A 179 16.48 -3.46 63.39
C ILE A 179 15.90 -3.45 64.82
N THR A 180 14.83 -4.22 65.08
CA THR A 180 14.23 -4.26 66.42
C THR A 180 15.19 -4.84 67.47
N LYS A 181 16.08 -5.78 67.08
CA LYS A 181 17.07 -6.37 67.98
C LYS A 181 18.35 -5.54 68.14
N MET A 182 18.70 -4.71 67.15
CA MET A 182 19.86 -3.83 67.23
C MET A 182 19.63 -2.60 68.13
N GLY A 183 18.38 -2.27 68.46
CA GLY A 183 18.06 -1.07 69.23
C GLY A 183 18.39 0.22 68.49
N ASP A 184 18.20 1.36 69.15
CA ASP A 184 18.43 2.69 68.57
C ASP A 184 19.93 2.92 68.31
N LEU A 185 20.39 2.60 67.09
CA LEU A 185 21.78 2.81 66.66
C LEU A 185 22.17 4.29 66.59
N THR A 186 21.23 5.21 66.81
CA THR A 186 21.46 6.65 66.88
C THR A 186 22.08 7.12 68.20
N LYS A 187 22.22 6.25 69.22
CA LYS A 187 22.71 6.64 70.56
C LYS A 187 24.15 6.26 70.92
N LYS A 188 25.00 5.85 69.98
CA LYS A 188 26.44 5.75 70.28
C LYS A 188 27.34 6.23 69.14
N SER A 189 28.05 7.32 69.47
CA SER A 189 29.14 8.08 68.81
C SER A 189 28.63 9.36 68.14
N LEU A 190 28.81 10.57 68.71
CA LEU A 190 29.76 11.07 69.72
C LEU A 190 29.06 11.89 70.81
#